data_AF-A0A938F868-F1
#
_entry.id   AF-A0A938F868-F1
#
_cell.length_a   1.000
_cell.length_b   1.000
_cell.length_c   1.000
_cell.angle_alpha   90.00
_cell.angle_beta   90.00
_cell.angle_gamma   90.00
#
_symmetry.space_group_name_H-M   'P 1'
#
loop_
_entity.id
_entity.type
_entity.pdbx_description
1 polymer ?
#
loop_
_entity_poly.entity_id
_entity_poly.type
_entity_poly.pdbx_seq_one_letter_code
_entity_poly.pdbx_strand_id
1 'polypeptide(L)'
;MLIAADIDTGATAWVLASAGLVAFMTPGLAFFYGGMVRSRHVLGMLMQNIFAMGLVSVLWATVGFSLAFGGSSKWVGGFEFMFLDGLGTIPELPGYT
;
A
#
# COMPACT_ATOMS: atom_id res chain seq x y z
N MET A 1 -15.56 3.48 29.56
CA MET A 1 -16.49 3.56 28.42
C MET A 1 -15.64 3.56 27.17
N LEU A 2 -15.42 2.38 26.57
CA LEU A 2 -14.65 2.26 25.34
C LEU A 2 -15.57 2.72 24.21
N ILE A 3 -15.38 3.95 23.74
CA ILE A 3 -15.97 4.39 22.48
C ILE A 3 -15.30 3.48 21.45
N ALA A 4 -16.07 2.55 20.84
CA ALA A 4 -15.65 1.94 19.59
C ALA A 4 -15.23 3.10 18.69
N ALA A 5 -14.00 3.11 18.18
CA ALA A 5 -13.52 4.19 17.33
C ALA A 5 -14.52 4.34 16.18
N ASP A 6 -15.37 5.37 16.27
CA ASP A 6 -16.42 5.58 15.30
C ASP A 6 -15.72 5.93 13.99
N ILE A 7 -16.08 5.24 12.90
CA ILE A 7 -15.43 5.45 11.61
C ILE A 7 -15.79 6.86 11.15
N ASP A 8 -14.84 7.79 11.29
CA ASP A 8 -15.01 9.15 10.80
C ASP A 8 -14.99 9.12 9.25
N THR A 9 -16.12 9.48 8.65
CA THR A 9 -16.30 9.43 7.20
C THR A 9 -15.44 10.46 6.48
N GLY A 10 -15.15 11.61 7.10
CA GLY A 10 -14.29 12.65 6.55
C GLY A 10 -12.81 12.23 6.54
N ALA A 11 -12.33 11.68 7.65
CA ALA A 11 -10.99 11.12 7.77
C ALA A 11 -10.81 9.93 6.82
N THR A 12 -11.81 9.05 6.72
CA THR A 12 -11.81 7.91 5.79
C THR A 12 -11.73 8.40 4.33
N ALA A 13 -12.57 9.37 3.95
CA ALA A 13 -12.54 9.95 2.60
C ALA A 13 -11.17 10.59 2.29
N TRP A 14 -10.59 11.31 3.25
CA TRP A 14 -9.27 11.92 3.10
C TRP A 14 -8.15 10.90 2.93
N VAL A 15 -8.14 9.83 3.74
CA VAL A 15 -7.14 8.76 3.62
C VAL A 15 -7.27 8.03 2.29
N LEU A 16 -8.50 7.73 1.84
CA LEU A 16 -8.73 7.09 0.54
C LEU A 16 -8.31 8.00 -0.63
N ALA A 17 -8.62 9.29 -0.57
CA ALA A 17 -8.17 10.26 -1.57
C ALA A 17 -6.64 10.36 -1.59
N SER A 18 -6.02 10.44 -0.41
CA SER A 18 -4.56 10.48 -0.28
C SER A 18 -3.91 9.20 -0.83
N ALA A 19 -4.44 8.02 -0.52
CA ALA A 19 -3.96 6.75 -1.05
C ALA A 19 -4.06 6.69 -2.58
N GLY A 20 -5.15 7.22 -3.16
CA GLY A 20 -5.30 7.37 -4.61
C GLY A 20 -4.25 8.29 -5.24
N LEU A 21 -3.95 9.42 -4.60
CA LEU A 21 -2.90 10.35 -5.05
C LEU A 21 -1.51 9.70 -4.97
N VAL A 22 -1.21 8.95 -3.90
CA VAL A 22 0.06 8.21 -3.76
C VAL A 22 0.16 7.13 -4.83
N ALA A 23 -0.91 6.38 -5.09
CA ALA A 23 -0.93 5.39 -6.17
C ALA A 23 -0.65 6.04 -7.54
N PHE A 24 -1.16 7.25 -7.77
CA PHE A 24 -0.92 8.03 -8.99
C PHE A 24 0.54 8.52 -9.15
N MET A 25 1.35 8.55 -8.09
CA MET A 25 2.77 8.91 -8.19
C MET A 25 3.56 7.91 -9.04
N THR A 26 3.22 6.62 -9.00
CA THR A 26 3.95 5.56 -9.72
C THR A 26 3.89 5.73 -11.25
N PRO A 27 2.71 5.93 -11.88
CA PRO A 27 2.64 6.30 -13.30
C PRO A 27 3.17 7.71 -13.57
N GLY A 28 3.06 8.65 -12.61
CA GLY A 28 3.67 9.98 -12.73
C GLY A 28 5.19 9.93 -12.91
N LEU A 29 5.86 9.12 -12.09
CA LEU A 29 7.30 8.83 -12.24
C LEU A 29 7.59 8.11 -13.56
N ALA A 30 6.72 7.21 -14.01
CA ALA A 30 6.89 6.56 -15.30
C ALA A 30 6.93 7.59 -16.44
N PHE A 31 6.00 8.53 -16.51
CA PHE A 31 6.07 9.58 -17.54
C PHE A 31 7.31 10.47 -17.41
N PHE A 32 7.69 10.81 -16.18
CA PHE A 32 8.89 11.60 -15.91
C PHE A 32 10.18 10.89 -16.37
N TYR A 33 10.40 9.64 -15.95
CA TYR A 33 11.57 8.85 -16.37
C TYR A 33 11.48 8.42 -17.84
N GLY A 34 10.27 8.31 -18.38
CA GLY A 34 10.02 8.10 -19.81
C GLY A 34 10.61 9.23 -20.65
N GLY A 35 10.53 10.47 -20.18
CA GLY A 35 11.17 11.62 -20.83
C GLY A 35 12.70 11.63 -20.73
N MET A 36 13.29 10.88 -19.80
CA MET A 36 14.74 10.79 -19.59
C MET A 36 15.40 9.62 -20.33
N VAL A 37 14.62 8.62 -20.75
CA VAL A 37 15.13 7.50 -21.54
C VAL A 37 15.06 7.80 -23.04
N ARG A 38 15.89 7.11 -23.84
CA ARG A 38 15.81 7.19 -25.31
C ARG A 38 14.42 6.77 -25.77
N SER A 39 13.88 7.44 -26.80
CA SER A 39 12.52 7.22 -27.30
C SER A 39 12.18 5.76 -27.59
N ARG A 40 13.15 4.97 -28.09
CA ARG A 40 12.98 3.53 -28.36
C ARG A 40 12.76 2.66 -27.11
N HIS A 41 13.05 3.18 -25.92
CA HIS A 41 12.96 2.47 -24.63
C HIS A 41 11.79 2.94 -23.75
N VAL A 42 11.06 3.97 -24.17
CA VAL A 42 9.94 4.55 -23.40
C VAL A 42 8.85 3.52 -23.14
N LEU A 43 8.46 2.77 -24.16
CA LEU A 43 7.43 1.73 -24.03
C LEU A 43 7.82 0.67 -23.01
N GLY A 44 9.08 0.20 -23.06
CA GLY A 44 9.59 -0.79 -22.11
C GLY A 44 9.57 -0.28 -20.67
N MET A 45 9.97 0.97 -20.46
CA MET A 45 9.93 1.61 -19.14
C MET A 45 8.49 1.75 -18.62
N LEU A 46 7.54 2.18 -19.46
CA LEU A 46 6.12 2.26 -19.08
C LEU A 46 5.55 0.88 -18.71
N MET A 47 5.86 -0.17 -19.48
CA MET A 47 5.41 -1.54 -19.18
C MET A 47 5.99 -2.09 -17.88
N GLN A 48 7.27 -1.84 -17.62
CA GLN A 48 7.91 -2.24 -16.36
C GLN A 48 7.23 -1.58 -15.15
N ASN A 49 6.86 -0.30 -15.27
CA ASN A 49 6.18 0.43 -14.20
C ASN A 49 4.77 -0.14 -13.91
N ILE A 50 3.97 -0.40 -14.96
CA ILE A 50 2.64 -1.03 -14.79
C ILE A 50 2.76 -2.43 -14.19
N PHE A 51 3.72 -3.23 -14.63
CA PHE A 51 3.98 -4.55 -14.06
C PHE A 51 4.37 -4.45 -12.58
N ALA A 52 5.27 -3.53 -12.23
CA ALA A 52 5.68 -3.30 -10.85
C ALA A 52 4.51 -2.88 -9.96
N MET A 53 3.59 -2.01 -10.43
CA MET A 53 2.39 -1.66 -9.67
C MET A 53 1.55 -2.90 -9.32
N GLY A 54 1.32 -3.79 -10.30
CA GLY A 54 0.58 -5.03 -10.07
C GLY A 54 1.30 -5.98 -9.11
N LEU A 55 2.58 -6.25 -9.36
CA LEU A 55 3.38 -7.16 -8.56
C LEU A 55 3.49 -6.70 -7.10
N VAL A 56 3.82 -5.43 -6.87
CA VAL A 56 3.95 -4.88 -5.50
C VAL A 56 2.60 -4.87 -4.79
N SER A 57 1.50 -4.57 -5.48
CA SER A 57 0.16 -4.64 -4.88
C SER A 57 -0.20 -6.04 -4.42
N VAL A 58 0.12 -7.08 -5.22
CA VAL A 58 -0.10 -8.48 -4.85
C VAL A 58 0.80 -8.89 -3.68
N LEU A 59 2.09 -8.55 -3.72
CA LEU A 59 3.02 -8.85 -2.63
C LEU A 59 2.58 -8.16 -1.32
N TRP A 60 2.09 -6.92 -1.41
CA TRP A 60 1.57 -6.18 -0.27
C TRP A 60 0.36 -6.86 0.36
N ALA A 61 -0.64 -7.23 -0.46
CA ALA A 61 -1.85 -7.88 0.02
C ALA A 61 -1.60 -9.29 0.57
N THR A 62 -0.68 -10.04 -0.01
CA THR A 62 -0.42 -11.43 0.39
C THR A 62 0.45 -11.54 1.64
N VAL A 63 1.49 -10.72 1.77
CA VAL A 63 2.47 -10.86 2.85
C VAL A 63 3.04 -9.54 3.36
N GLY A 64 3.19 -8.53 2.50
CA GLY A 64 3.86 -7.26 2.84
C GLY A 64 3.17 -6.52 3.98
N PHE A 65 1.83 -6.48 3.99
CA PHE A 65 1.06 -5.88 5.08
C PHE A 65 1.37 -6.57 6.42
N SER A 66 1.35 -7.90 6.44
CA SER A 66 1.60 -8.69 7.65
C SER A 66 3.01 -8.52 8.20
N LEU A 67 4.01 -8.49 7.31
CA LEU A 67 5.40 -8.27 7.72
C LEU A 67 5.67 -6.82 8.17
N ALA A 68 4.84 -5.86 7.77
CA ALA A 68 5.00 -4.45 8.17
C ALA A 68 4.26 -4.11 9.47
N PHE A 69 3.05 -4.65 9.65
CA PHE A 69 2.14 -4.26 10.73
C PHE A 69 1.77 -5.40 11.69
N GLY A 70 2.20 -6.62 11.40
CA GLY A 70 2.09 -7.75 12.30
C GLY A 70 3.28 -7.88 13.25
N GLY A 71 3.17 -8.80 14.21
CA GLY A 71 4.17 -9.18 15.16
C GLY A 71 4.44 -8.11 16.21
N SER A 72 5.42 -8.39 17.08
CA SER A 72 5.88 -7.47 18.12
C SER A 72 7.35 -7.06 17.95
N SER A 73 7.98 -7.49 16.85
CA SER A 73 9.38 -7.22 16.56
C SER A 73 9.54 -5.85 15.91
N LYS A 74 10.63 -5.15 16.24
CA LYS A 74 10.92 -3.80 15.72
C LYS A 74 11.38 -3.77 14.26
N TRP A 75 11.76 -4.93 13.71
CA TRP A 75 12.45 -5.01 12.41
C TRP A 75 11.59 -5.66 11.33
N VAL A 76 10.89 -6.73 11.67
CA VAL A 76 10.05 -7.51 10.75
C VAL A 76 8.90 -8.09 11.55
N GLY A 77 7.69 -7.96 11.02
CA GLY A 77 6.47 -8.48 11.58
C GLY A 77 6.26 -9.98 11.38
N GLY A 78 5.02 -10.43 11.65
CA GLY A 78 4.61 -11.83 11.56
C GLY A 78 3.80 -12.14 10.31
N PHE A 79 3.11 -13.29 10.33
CA PHE A 79 2.30 -13.82 9.22
C PHE A 79 0.80 -13.89 9.54
N GLU A 80 0.36 -13.32 10.66
CA GLU A 80 -1.03 -13.38 11.12
C GLU A 80 -2.01 -12.56 10.27
N PHE A 81 -1.54 -11.57 9.51
CA PHE A 81 -2.34 -10.78 8.57
C PHE A 81 -2.04 -11.14 7.12
N MET A 82 -1.49 -12.32 6.86
CA MET A 82 -1.31 -12.81 5.49
C MET A 82 -2.65 -12.80 4.75
N PHE A 83 -2.62 -12.44 3.47
CA PHE A 83 -3.83 -12.27 2.64
C PHE A 83 -4.86 -11.28 3.22
N LEU A 84 -4.43 -10.36 4.09
CA LEU A 84 -5.29 -9.40 4.80
C LEU A 84 -6.31 -10.07 5.75
N ASP A 85 -6.00 -11.27 6.23
CA ASP A 85 -6.90 -12.02 7.12
C ASP A 85 -7.15 -11.28 8.45
N GLY A 86 -8.39 -11.37 8.96
CA GLY A 86 -8.78 -10.81 10.26
C GLY A 86 -8.83 -9.27 10.39
N LEU A 87 -8.45 -8.48 9.37
CA LEU A 87 -8.39 -7.01 9.50
C LEU A 87 -9.74 -6.32 9.74
N GLY A 88 -10.85 -6.94 9.32
CA GLY A 88 -12.19 -6.39 9.53
C GLY A 88 -12.74 -6.56 10.94
N THR A 89 -12.08 -7.35 11.80
CA THR A 89 -12.57 -7.68 13.15
C THR A 89 -11.72 -7.08 14.26
N ILE A 90 -10.54 -6.53 13.94
CA ILE A 90 -9.68 -5.87 14.90
C ILE A 90 -10.08 -4.40 15.07
N PRO A 91 -10.19 -3.88 16.31
CA PRO A 91 -10.49 -2.46 16.54
C PRO A 91 -9.30 -1.56 16.23
N GLU A 92 -8.08 -2.07 16.37
CA GLU A 92 -6.82 -1.35 16.18
C GLU A 92 -5.68 -2.32 15.86
N LEU A 93 -4.65 -1.82 15.16
CA LEU A 93 -3.47 -2.63 14.83
C LEU A 93 -2.60 -2.82 16.08
N PRO A 94 -2.15 -4.05 16.38
CA PRO A 94 -1.29 -4.29 17.54
C PRO A 94 -0.03 -3.42 17.51
N GLY A 95 0.22 -2.66 18.60
CA GLY A 95 1.39 -1.80 18.71
C GLY A 95 1.27 -0.41 18.06
N TYR A 96 0.11 -0.09 17.48
CA TYR A 96 -0.21 1.24 16.96
C TYR A 96 -1.44 1.80 17.70
N THR A 97 -1.26 2.95 18.36
CA THR A 97 -2.32 3.72 19.04
C THR A 97 -2.38 5.12 18.47
#